data_AF-C7Q3L5-F1
#
_entry.id   AF-C7Q3L5-F1
#
_cell.length_a   1.000
_cell.length_b   1.000
_cell.length_c   1.000
_cell.angle_alpha   90.00
_cell.angle_beta   90.00
_cell.angle_gamma   90.00
#
_symmetry.space_group_name_H-M   'P 1'
#
loop_
_entity.id
_entity.type
_entity.pdbx_description
1 polymer ?
#
loop_
_entity_poly.entity_id
_entity_poly.type
_entity_poly.pdbx_seq_one_letter_code
_entity_poly.pdbx_strand_id
1 'polypeptide(L)'
;MSPETERIRAVLLGLEGRARAMPLVDLGERLWADYVRTGVGSTAAHPFLTEIVEAMEEARCHFEPDDPVRHRATVLLGIGQCLSFAFHDGATADADSGTALLEAELDGAATLSGLSAVARVAVSFAALRRVQFVLQEPDRLAALLGHGTPTDLAEHLDRADSRLSELSAARSQAQLAAGAAGMRTAVGALRRLLAVLGSPDPTTPAEMMPELTRILKDLKQIDLVGIRLGDVRVEDTEWTTDPRIPWPVELFQGEPETRPHVAHVRPVLAVDVDVLRRNVRYLIGAGRDPHVDDDPYATAVGFLQAEEPPAWVDRFVAAAAAVVHSAEAPSGLDRFLLAVALHLRGRWDDGGWDGVEKDAPGGTPDGDVQASVRHLLAAAEDIVSEDPDGVPALVYTATLSPEGTLAELGSRLAPLSEDLRAVGASALRFAEPVRGLWWNAVEGRFEASGGWMPAGSAVLLDGTDEISQNPAKPSVSDQADDGLEIRVAHVASLSQLRSLAHREPHTPGNRPSSS
;
A
#
# COMPACT_ATOMS: atom_id res chain seq x y z
N MET A 1 -8.60 1.94 -10.07
CA MET A 1 -8.68 2.14 -11.54
C MET A 1 -8.53 3.62 -11.82
N SER A 2 -7.70 4.00 -12.81
CA SER A 2 -7.43 5.42 -13.10
C SER A 2 -8.60 6.10 -13.86
N PRO A 3 -8.86 7.42 -13.65
CA PRO A 3 -9.83 8.18 -14.44
C PRO A 3 -9.53 8.17 -15.95
N GLU A 4 -8.26 7.96 -16.31
CA GLU A 4 -7.81 7.94 -17.69
C GLU A 4 -8.15 6.63 -18.40
N THR A 5 -8.08 5.50 -17.69
CA THR A 5 -8.59 4.20 -18.15
C THR A 5 -10.08 4.30 -18.49
N GLU A 6 -10.89 4.93 -17.63
CA GLU A 6 -12.32 5.13 -17.89
C GLU A 6 -12.58 6.02 -19.11
N ARG A 7 -11.75 7.06 -19.31
CA ARG A 7 -11.84 7.94 -20.49
C ARG A 7 -11.57 7.18 -21.79
N ILE A 8 -10.53 6.35 -21.84
CA ILE A 8 -10.20 5.57 -23.05
C ILE A 8 -11.28 4.56 -23.38
N ARG A 9 -11.85 3.89 -22.37
CA ARG A 9 -13.01 3.01 -22.58
C ARG A 9 -14.19 3.76 -23.19
N ALA A 10 -14.51 4.95 -22.67
CA ALA A 10 -15.59 5.76 -23.22
C ALA A 10 -15.35 6.15 -24.69
N VAL A 11 -14.11 6.45 -25.07
CA VAL A 11 -13.72 6.70 -26.46
C VAL A 11 -13.89 5.44 -27.31
N LEU A 12 -13.41 4.29 -26.83
CA LEU A 12 -13.51 3.01 -27.54
C LEU A 12 -14.96 2.62 -27.86
N LEU A 13 -15.94 2.96 -27.01
CA LEU A 13 -17.36 2.68 -27.29
C LEU A 13 -17.89 3.35 -28.57
N GLY A 14 -17.26 4.44 -29.02
CA GLY A 14 -17.64 5.15 -30.25
C GLY A 14 -16.78 4.82 -31.47
N LEU A 15 -15.81 3.91 -31.33
CA LEU A 15 -14.86 3.56 -32.39
C LEU A 15 -15.10 2.13 -32.88
N GLU A 16 -14.91 1.93 -34.19
CA GLU A 16 -15.02 0.63 -34.85
C GLU A 16 -13.78 0.35 -35.73
N GLY A 17 -13.51 -0.94 -35.97
CA GLY A 17 -12.43 -1.39 -36.85
C GLY A 17 -11.07 -0.82 -36.49
N ARG A 18 -10.27 -0.44 -37.50
CA ARG A 18 -8.88 0.01 -37.32
C ARG A 18 -8.75 1.28 -36.48
N ALA A 19 -9.80 2.09 -36.35
CA ALA A 19 -9.79 3.28 -35.49
C ALA A 19 -9.65 2.90 -34.00
N ARG A 20 -10.02 1.68 -33.61
CA ARG A 20 -9.86 1.18 -32.24
C ARG A 20 -8.43 0.78 -31.89
N ALA A 21 -7.57 0.55 -32.89
CA ALA A 21 -6.28 -0.11 -32.70
C ALA A 21 -5.37 0.59 -31.68
N MET A 22 -5.07 1.88 -31.88
CA MET A 22 -4.21 2.63 -30.94
C MET A 22 -4.87 2.84 -29.58
N PRO A 23 -6.16 3.25 -29.47
CA PRO A 23 -6.82 3.34 -28.17
C PRO A 23 -6.85 2.02 -27.38
N LEU A 24 -6.90 0.86 -28.03
CA LEU A 24 -6.80 -0.45 -27.36
C LEU A 24 -5.39 -0.71 -26.82
N VAL A 25 -4.35 -0.33 -27.56
CA VAL A 25 -2.95 -0.40 -27.08
C VAL A 25 -2.78 0.50 -25.86
N ASP A 26 -3.22 1.76 -25.96
CA ASP A 26 -3.18 2.73 -24.85
C ASP A 26 -3.95 2.22 -23.63
N LEU A 27 -5.11 1.58 -23.86
CA LEU A 27 -5.91 0.96 -22.79
C LEU A 27 -5.12 -0.14 -22.09
N GLY A 28 -4.57 -1.10 -22.83
CA GLY A 28 -3.87 -2.24 -22.21
C GLY A 28 -2.59 -1.84 -21.50
N GLU A 29 -1.87 -0.80 -21.95
CA GLU A 29 -0.71 -0.26 -21.22
C GLU A 29 -1.09 0.38 -19.89
N ARG A 30 -2.22 1.09 -19.84
CA ARG A 30 -2.72 1.68 -18.61
C ARG A 30 -3.29 0.66 -17.66
N LEU A 31 -4.00 -0.34 -18.20
CA LEU A 31 -4.45 -1.49 -17.42
C LEU A 31 -3.26 -2.27 -16.87
N TRP A 32 -2.15 -2.36 -17.62
CA TRP A 32 -0.91 -2.96 -17.13
C TRP A 32 -0.33 -2.18 -15.94
N ALA A 33 -0.25 -0.85 -16.04
CA ALA A 33 0.15 -0.01 -14.92
C ALA A 33 -0.79 -0.17 -13.70
N ASP A 34 -2.11 -0.25 -13.93
CA ASP A 34 -3.11 -0.48 -12.90
C ASP A 34 -2.98 -1.89 -12.26
N TYR A 35 -2.74 -2.92 -13.06
CA TYR A 35 -2.49 -4.30 -12.62
C TYR A 35 -1.30 -4.36 -11.66
N VAL A 36 -0.18 -3.80 -12.09
CA VAL A 36 1.06 -3.83 -11.30
C VAL A 36 0.94 -3.00 -10.03
N ARG A 37 0.32 -1.81 -10.11
CA ARG A 37 0.06 -0.95 -8.96
C ARG A 37 -0.90 -1.57 -7.95
N THR A 38 -1.89 -2.33 -8.41
CA THR A 38 -2.82 -3.07 -7.54
C THR A 38 -2.12 -4.26 -6.88
N GLY A 39 -1.06 -4.78 -7.50
CA GLY A 39 -0.22 -5.84 -6.99
C GLY A 39 -0.43 -7.14 -7.75
N VAL A 40 0.67 -7.64 -8.33
CA VAL A 40 0.74 -8.91 -9.07
C VAL A 40 0.25 -10.06 -8.19
N GLY A 41 -0.69 -10.85 -8.70
CA GLY A 41 -1.29 -11.98 -7.97
C GLY A 41 -2.35 -11.61 -6.94
N SER A 42 -2.66 -10.33 -6.73
CA SER A 42 -3.83 -9.95 -5.92
C SER A 42 -5.14 -10.26 -6.66
N THR A 43 -6.16 -10.76 -5.96
CA THR A 43 -7.48 -11.01 -6.56
C THR A 43 -8.07 -9.75 -7.19
N ALA A 44 -7.80 -8.57 -6.61
CA ALA A 44 -8.24 -7.28 -7.12
C ALA A 44 -7.57 -6.88 -8.45
N ALA A 45 -6.38 -7.42 -8.75
CA ALA A 45 -5.66 -7.14 -9.98
C ALA A 45 -6.12 -8.02 -11.16
N HIS A 46 -6.72 -9.19 -10.89
CA HIS A 46 -7.13 -10.15 -11.92
C HIS A 46 -8.04 -9.56 -13.02
N PRO A 47 -9.05 -8.70 -12.71
CA PRO A 47 -9.88 -8.09 -13.75
C PRO A 47 -9.08 -7.23 -14.74
N PHE A 48 -8.03 -6.55 -14.29
CA PHE A 48 -7.18 -5.77 -15.20
C PHE A 48 -6.44 -6.67 -16.18
N LEU A 49 -5.92 -7.81 -15.71
CA LEU A 49 -5.20 -8.74 -16.55
C LEU A 49 -6.08 -9.38 -17.62
N THR A 50 -7.33 -9.71 -17.27
CA THR A 50 -8.34 -10.21 -18.22
C THR A 50 -8.57 -9.19 -19.33
N GLU A 51 -8.78 -7.92 -18.96
CA GLU A 51 -9.03 -6.86 -19.93
C GLU A 51 -7.79 -6.48 -20.76
N ILE A 52 -6.57 -6.62 -20.22
CA ILE A 52 -5.32 -6.48 -21.00
C ILE A 52 -5.28 -7.53 -22.10
N VAL A 53 -5.56 -8.79 -21.77
CA VAL A 53 -5.57 -9.90 -22.75
C VAL A 53 -6.58 -9.62 -23.85
N GLU A 54 -7.82 -9.26 -23.49
CA GLU A 54 -8.87 -8.92 -24.46
C GLU A 54 -8.48 -7.72 -25.36
N ALA A 55 -8.01 -6.63 -24.75
CA ALA A 55 -7.64 -5.42 -25.49
C ALA A 55 -6.47 -5.64 -26.44
N MET A 56 -5.43 -6.37 -26.00
CA MET A 56 -4.24 -6.64 -26.81
C MET A 56 -4.49 -7.66 -27.91
N GLU A 57 -5.37 -8.64 -27.65
CA GLU A 57 -5.82 -9.59 -28.66
C GLU A 57 -6.62 -8.89 -29.78
N GLU A 58 -7.52 -7.96 -29.42
CA GLU A 58 -8.22 -7.15 -30.41
C GLU A 58 -7.25 -6.22 -31.16
N ALA A 59 -6.40 -5.48 -30.42
CA ALA A 59 -5.46 -4.52 -30.99
C ALA A 59 -4.55 -5.15 -32.05
N ARG A 60 -3.92 -6.29 -31.76
CA ARG A 60 -2.98 -6.95 -32.70
C ARG A 60 -3.65 -7.35 -34.03
N CYS A 61 -4.96 -7.56 -34.04
CA CYS A 61 -5.70 -7.93 -35.26
C CYS A 61 -5.87 -6.75 -36.23
N HIS A 62 -5.63 -5.52 -35.78
CA HIS A 62 -5.74 -4.31 -36.60
C HIS A 62 -4.43 -3.86 -37.25
N PHE A 63 -3.31 -4.53 -36.94
CA PHE A 63 -1.99 -4.18 -37.41
C PHE A 63 -1.40 -5.26 -38.34
N GLU A 64 -0.57 -4.84 -39.30
CA GLU A 64 0.13 -5.74 -40.20
C GLU A 64 1.21 -6.56 -39.46
N PRO A 65 1.62 -7.74 -39.94
CA PRO A 65 2.59 -8.60 -39.26
C PRO A 65 3.92 -7.92 -38.89
N ASP A 66 4.41 -7.04 -39.76
CA ASP A 66 5.69 -6.33 -39.58
C ASP A 66 5.55 -4.98 -38.84
N ASP A 67 4.35 -4.66 -38.33
CA ASP A 67 4.10 -3.41 -37.61
C ASP A 67 4.69 -3.47 -36.19
N PRO A 68 5.54 -2.51 -35.79
CA PRO A 68 6.13 -2.49 -34.44
C PRO A 68 5.07 -2.43 -33.33
N VAL A 69 3.91 -1.82 -33.58
CA VAL A 69 2.81 -1.77 -32.61
C VAL A 69 2.16 -3.14 -32.44
N ARG A 70 2.10 -3.95 -33.50
CA ARG A 70 1.63 -5.34 -33.42
C ARG A 70 2.56 -6.18 -32.55
N HIS A 71 3.87 -6.05 -32.71
CA HIS A 71 4.85 -6.74 -31.88
C HIS A 71 4.66 -6.38 -30.41
N ARG A 72 4.51 -5.08 -30.11
CA ARG A 72 4.24 -4.60 -28.74
C ARG A 72 2.94 -5.17 -28.16
N ALA A 73 1.85 -5.14 -28.91
CA ALA A 73 0.58 -5.73 -28.49
C ALA A 73 0.70 -7.25 -28.29
N THR A 74 1.45 -7.94 -29.15
CA THR A 74 1.72 -9.38 -29.06
C THR A 74 2.52 -9.75 -27.81
N VAL A 75 3.54 -8.96 -27.47
CA VAL A 75 4.31 -9.14 -26.25
C VAL A 75 3.46 -8.91 -25.00
N LEU A 76 2.67 -7.83 -24.94
CA LEU A 76 1.79 -7.57 -23.79
C LEU A 76 0.69 -8.64 -23.65
N LEU A 77 0.12 -9.11 -24.76
CA LEU A 77 -0.81 -10.26 -24.76
C LEU A 77 -0.15 -11.51 -24.18
N GLY A 78 1.05 -11.87 -24.66
CA GLY A 78 1.76 -13.05 -24.19
C GLY A 78 2.13 -12.97 -22.71
N ILE A 79 2.58 -11.81 -22.25
CA ILE A 79 2.85 -11.55 -20.83
C ILE A 79 1.56 -11.72 -20.01
N GLY A 80 0.45 -11.13 -20.46
CA GLY A 80 -0.85 -11.21 -19.79
C GLY A 80 -1.33 -12.66 -19.62
N GLN A 81 -1.24 -13.45 -20.69
CA GLN A 81 -1.62 -14.87 -20.69
C GLN A 81 -0.74 -15.70 -19.74
N CYS A 82 0.59 -15.52 -19.78
CA CYS A 82 1.50 -16.21 -18.86
C CYS A 82 1.23 -15.85 -17.39
N LEU A 83 0.98 -14.58 -17.08
CA LEU A 83 0.71 -14.14 -15.71
C LEU A 83 -0.66 -14.58 -15.20
N SER A 84 -1.66 -14.67 -16.08
CA SER A 84 -3.00 -15.16 -15.72
C SER A 84 -2.91 -16.60 -15.21
N PHE A 85 -2.19 -17.46 -15.94
CA PHE A 85 -1.89 -18.82 -15.50
C PHE A 85 -1.03 -18.86 -14.24
N ALA A 86 0.01 -18.04 -14.17
CA ALA A 86 0.98 -18.06 -13.07
C ALA A 86 0.35 -17.66 -11.71
N PHE A 87 -0.55 -16.68 -11.72
CA PHE A 87 -0.99 -16.00 -10.49
C PHE A 87 -2.50 -15.96 -10.26
N HIS A 88 -3.32 -16.27 -11.26
CA HIS A 88 -4.78 -16.11 -11.19
C HIS A 88 -5.55 -17.36 -11.62
N ASP A 89 -4.91 -18.53 -11.57
CA ASP A 89 -5.50 -19.83 -11.93
C ASP A 89 -6.06 -19.85 -13.37
N GLY A 90 -5.43 -19.08 -14.27
CA GLY A 90 -5.72 -19.10 -15.70
C GLY A 90 -5.50 -20.48 -16.34
N ALA A 91 -5.98 -20.66 -17.56
CA ALA A 91 -5.93 -21.96 -18.23
C ALA A 91 -4.50 -22.32 -18.67
N THR A 92 -4.16 -23.61 -18.66
CA THR A 92 -2.87 -24.09 -19.21
C THR A 92 -2.70 -23.70 -20.68
N ALA A 93 -3.80 -23.68 -21.45
CA ALA A 93 -3.81 -23.24 -22.84
C ALA A 93 -3.37 -21.77 -22.99
N ASP A 94 -3.71 -20.89 -22.05
CA ASP A 94 -3.26 -19.50 -22.05
C ASP A 94 -1.75 -19.45 -21.84
N ALA A 95 -1.21 -20.22 -20.90
CA ALA A 95 0.24 -20.30 -20.71
C ALA A 95 0.98 -20.84 -21.95
N ASP A 96 0.43 -21.84 -22.64
CA ASP A 96 1.04 -22.37 -23.87
C ASP A 96 1.01 -21.33 -24.99
N SER A 97 -0.16 -20.69 -25.21
CA SER A 97 -0.33 -19.61 -26.17
C SER A 97 0.62 -18.44 -25.87
N GLY A 98 0.62 -17.96 -24.63
CA GLY A 98 1.42 -16.83 -24.20
C GLY A 98 2.91 -17.12 -24.31
N THR A 99 3.36 -18.30 -23.91
CA THR A 99 4.77 -18.72 -24.06
C THR A 99 5.17 -18.74 -25.53
N ALA A 100 4.34 -19.32 -26.41
CA ALA A 100 4.64 -19.37 -27.84
C ALA A 100 4.72 -17.97 -28.48
N LEU A 101 3.82 -17.05 -28.12
CA LEU A 101 3.87 -15.66 -28.58
C LEU A 101 5.16 -14.98 -28.12
N LEU A 102 5.52 -15.11 -26.84
CA LEU A 102 6.71 -14.46 -26.28
C LEU A 102 8.01 -15.04 -26.84
N GLU A 103 8.10 -16.36 -27.03
CA GLU A 103 9.29 -16.99 -27.61
C GLU A 103 9.49 -16.55 -29.07
N ALA A 104 8.41 -16.48 -29.86
CA ALA A 104 8.49 -15.98 -31.24
C ALA A 104 8.99 -14.53 -31.31
N GLU A 105 8.53 -13.67 -30.41
CA GLU A 105 8.97 -12.27 -30.33
C GLU A 105 10.41 -12.15 -29.81
N LEU A 106 10.78 -12.89 -28.76
CA LEU A 106 12.11 -12.87 -28.16
C LEU A 106 13.23 -13.37 -29.10
N ASP A 107 12.91 -14.28 -30.00
CA ASP A 107 13.85 -14.78 -31.00
C ASP A 107 13.98 -13.82 -32.22
N GLY A 108 13.10 -12.82 -32.32
CA GLY A 108 13.13 -11.77 -33.34
C GLY A 108 14.10 -10.61 -33.04
N ALA A 109 14.54 -9.90 -34.07
CA ALA A 109 15.52 -8.81 -33.97
C ALA A 109 14.96 -7.48 -33.40
N ALA A 110 13.65 -7.38 -33.15
CA ALA A 110 12.93 -6.12 -32.93
C ALA A 110 12.48 -5.88 -31.49
N THR A 111 12.85 -6.71 -30.52
CA THR A 111 12.28 -6.61 -29.17
C THR A 111 12.83 -5.44 -28.36
N LEU A 112 11.92 -4.62 -27.82
CA LEU A 112 12.22 -3.50 -26.94
C LEU A 112 12.88 -4.01 -25.65
N SER A 113 14.05 -3.48 -25.31
CA SER A 113 14.93 -4.02 -24.26
C SER A 113 14.24 -4.21 -22.90
N GLY A 114 13.32 -3.31 -22.52
CA GLY A 114 12.52 -3.41 -21.29
C GLY A 114 11.49 -4.54 -21.32
N LEU A 115 10.61 -4.57 -22.33
CA LEU A 115 9.57 -5.60 -22.46
C LEU A 115 10.15 -7.00 -22.67
N SER A 116 11.32 -7.09 -23.30
CA SER A 116 12.05 -8.36 -23.47
C SER A 116 12.44 -9.00 -22.15
N ALA A 117 12.78 -8.20 -21.15
CA ALA A 117 13.11 -8.70 -19.82
C ALA A 117 11.87 -9.23 -19.11
N VAL A 118 10.77 -8.47 -19.17
CA VAL A 118 9.48 -8.87 -18.59
C VAL A 118 8.94 -10.13 -19.26
N ALA A 119 9.04 -10.24 -20.59
CA ALA A 119 8.68 -11.44 -21.34
C ALA A 119 9.43 -12.68 -20.86
N ARG A 120 10.77 -12.59 -20.70
CA ARG A 120 11.60 -13.70 -20.17
C ARG A 120 11.17 -14.10 -18.76
N VAL A 121 10.87 -13.13 -17.91
CA VAL A 121 10.36 -13.37 -16.55
C VAL A 121 8.98 -14.04 -16.58
N ALA A 122 8.06 -13.58 -17.43
CA ALA A 122 6.71 -14.13 -17.55
C ALA A 122 6.71 -15.59 -18.02
N VAL A 123 7.51 -15.93 -19.05
CA VAL A 123 7.72 -17.32 -19.50
C VAL A 123 8.26 -18.18 -18.35
N SER A 124 9.21 -17.63 -17.58
CA SER A 124 9.81 -18.34 -16.45
C SER A 124 8.79 -18.60 -15.33
N PHE A 125 7.92 -17.63 -15.00
CA PHE A 125 6.84 -17.84 -14.05
C PHE A 125 5.85 -18.92 -14.52
N ALA A 126 5.48 -18.92 -15.80
CA ALA A 126 4.60 -19.96 -16.35
C ALA A 126 5.22 -21.36 -16.22
N ALA A 127 6.52 -21.51 -16.53
CA ALA A 127 7.24 -22.78 -16.38
C ALA A 127 7.29 -23.24 -14.91
N LEU A 128 7.62 -22.34 -13.98
CA LEU A 128 7.65 -22.65 -12.54
C LEU A 128 6.27 -23.08 -12.02
N ARG A 129 5.21 -22.35 -12.42
CA ARG A 129 3.83 -22.65 -12.00
C ARG A 129 3.36 -24.01 -12.53
N ARG A 130 3.74 -24.41 -13.75
CA ARG A 130 3.42 -25.76 -14.28
C ARG A 130 3.94 -26.87 -13.39
N VAL A 131 5.20 -26.77 -12.98
CA VAL A 131 5.81 -27.74 -12.07
C VAL A 131 5.09 -27.71 -10.72
N GLN A 132 4.78 -26.52 -10.19
CA GLN A 132 4.04 -26.39 -8.94
C GLN A 132 2.67 -27.07 -8.99
N PHE A 133 1.88 -26.88 -10.06
CA PHE A 133 0.58 -27.53 -10.22
C PHE A 133 0.69 -29.06 -10.19
N VAL A 134 1.68 -29.63 -10.88
CA VAL A 134 1.94 -31.09 -10.86
C VAL A 134 2.26 -31.59 -9.45
N LEU A 135 3.03 -30.82 -8.69
CA LEU A 135 3.39 -31.17 -7.30
C LEU A 135 2.22 -31.01 -6.31
N GLN A 136 1.24 -30.15 -6.61
CA GLN A 136 0.08 -29.89 -5.76
C GLN A 136 -1.08 -30.86 -6.01
N GLU A 137 -1.13 -31.49 -7.19
CA GLU A 137 -2.15 -32.47 -7.54
C GLU A 137 -1.72 -33.90 -7.16
N PRO A 138 -2.38 -34.57 -6.18
CA PRO A 138 -1.93 -35.88 -5.67
C PRO A 138 -1.78 -36.95 -6.75
N ASP A 139 -2.72 -37.01 -7.70
CA ASP A 139 -2.71 -38.00 -8.78
C ASP A 139 -1.53 -37.78 -9.74
N ARG A 140 -1.21 -36.51 -10.05
CA ARG A 140 -0.07 -36.18 -10.91
C ARG A 140 1.27 -36.39 -10.20
N LEU A 141 1.34 -36.05 -8.92
CA LEU A 141 2.51 -36.36 -8.10
C LEU A 141 2.75 -37.87 -8.01
N ALA A 142 1.69 -38.67 -7.81
CA ALA A 142 1.79 -40.13 -7.80
C ALA A 142 2.23 -40.69 -9.16
N ALA A 143 1.73 -40.13 -10.26
CA ALA A 143 2.17 -40.49 -11.60
C ALA A 143 3.68 -40.21 -11.79
N LEU A 144 4.15 -39.06 -11.31
CA LEU A 144 5.56 -38.65 -11.38
C LEU A 144 6.49 -39.58 -10.59
N LEU A 145 6.06 -40.02 -9.39
CA LEU A 145 6.76 -41.01 -8.58
C LEU A 145 6.80 -42.41 -9.21
N GLY A 146 5.78 -42.78 -10.01
CA GLY A 146 5.67 -44.12 -10.59
C GLY A 146 6.24 -44.27 -11.99
N HIS A 147 6.29 -43.20 -12.78
CA HIS A 147 6.59 -43.25 -14.22
C HIS A 147 7.77 -42.35 -14.63
N GLY A 148 8.39 -41.65 -13.67
CA GLY A 148 9.47 -40.71 -13.92
C GLY A 148 8.97 -39.29 -14.23
N THR A 149 9.91 -38.36 -14.39
CA THR A 149 9.60 -36.97 -14.74
C THR A 149 9.06 -36.88 -16.17
N PRO A 150 7.88 -36.29 -16.39
CA PRO A 150 7.42 -35.93 -17.72
C PRO A 150 8.45 -35.05 -18.45
N THR A 151 8.82 -35.42 -19.68
CA THR A 151 9.89 -34.74 -20.45
C THR A 151 9.58 -33.27 -20.71
N ASP A 152 8.31 -32.92 -20.85
CA ASP A 152 7.82 -31.55 -21.04
C ASP A 152 8.14 -30.63 -19.86
N LEU A 153 8.03 -31.11 -18.61
CA LEU A 153 8.34 -30.30 -17.43
C LEU A 153 9.82 -29.93 -17.33
N ALA A 154 10.71 -30.89 -17.64
CA ALA A 154 12.14 -30.65 -17.66
C ALA A 154 12.51 -29.63 -18.75
N GLU A 155 11.95 -29.79 -19.95
CA GLU A 155 12.15 -28.86 -21.06
C GLU A 155 11.67 -27.43 -20.72
N HIS A 156 10.54 -27.28 -20.02
CA HIS A 156 10.06 -25.97 -19.59
C HIS A 156 11.03 -25.30 -18.59
N LEU A 157 11.59 -26.06 -17.64
CA LEU A 157 12.58 -25.54 -16.69
C LEU A 157 13.92 -25.21 -17.37
N ASP A 158 14.33 -25.98 -18.37
CA ASP A 158 15.55 -25.70 -19.15
C ASP A 158 15.38 -24.42 -19.98
N ARG A 159 14.22 -24.26 -20.62
CA ARG A 159 13.85 -23.01 -21.30
C ARG A 159 13.85 -21.81 -20.35
N ALA A 160 13.21 -21.94 -19.18
CA ALA A 160 13.17 -20.87 -18.19
C ALA A 160 14.58 -20.43 -17.72
N ASP A 161 15.47 -21.37 -17.40
CA ASP A 161 16.85 -21.06 -16.99
C ASP A 161 17.67 -20.43 -18.11
N SER A 162 17.50 -20.86 -19.37
CA SER A 162 18.13 -20.22 -20.52
C SER A 162 17.72 -18.74 -20.60
N ARG A 163 16.41 -18.45 -20.54
CA ARG A 163 15.88 -17.08 -20.61
C ARG A 163 16.33 -16.23 -19.41
N LEU A 164 16.32 -16.77 -18.21
CA LEU A 164 16.80 -16.05 -17.03
C LEU A 164 18.32 -15.83 -17.07
N SER A 165 19.09 -16.76 -17.65
CA SER A 165 20.54 -16.62 -17.81
C SER A 165 20.90 -15.48 -18.76
N GLU A 166 20.17 -15.34 -19.88
CA GLU A 166 20.26 -14.19 -20.76
C GLU A 166 19.97 -12.88 -20.03
N LEU A 167 18.91 -12.86 -19.20
CA LEU A 167 18.53 -11.67 -18.42
C LEU A 167 19.59 -11.31 -17.37
N SER A 168 20.16 -12.27 -16.65
CA SER A 168 21.23 -12.03 -15.68
C SER A 168 22.51 -11.48 -16.32
N ALA A 169 22.74 -11.74 -17.62
CA ALA A 169 23.88 -11.18 -18.35
C ALA A 169 23.68 -9.70 -18.75
N ALA A 170 22.44 -9.20 -18.76
CA ALA A 170 22.09 -7.83 -19.11
C ALA A 170 22.36 -6.86 -17.93
N ARG A 171 23.61 -6.38 -17.84
CA ARG A 171 24.08 -5.50 -16.74
C ARG A 171 23.33 -4.19 -16.56
N SER A 172 22.61 -3.71 -17.57
CA SER A 172 21.85 -2.44 -17.51
C SER A 172 20.63 -2.51 -16.59
N GLN A 173 20.24 -3.69 -16.10
CA GLN A 173 19.05 -3.89 -15.29
C GLN A 173 19.39 -4.66 -14.00
N ALA A 174 20.19 -4.04 -13.12
CA ALA A 174 20.75 -4.71 -11.93
C ALA A 174 19.68 -5.38 -11.04
N GLN A 175 18.51 -4.74 -10.87
CA GLN A 175 17.42 -5.30 -10.07
C GLN A 175 16.75 -6.51 -10.73
N LEU A 176 16.47 -6.44 -12.05
CA LEU A 176 15.93 -7.58 -12.80
C LEU A 176 16.94 -8.72 -12.88
N ALA A 177 18.24 -8.42 -12.99
CA ALA A 177 19.30 -9.43 -12.98
C ALA A 177 19.38 -10.16 -11.62
N ALA A 178 19.24 -9.42 -10.51
CA ALA A 178 19.17 -10.00 -9.16
C ALA A 178 17.91 -10.87 -8.98
N GLY A 179 16.77 -10.39 -9.44
CA GLY A 179 15.51 -11.14 -9.49
C GLY A 179 15.64 -12.44 -10.30
N ALA A 180 16.24 -12.33 -11.49
CA ALA A 180 16.49 -13.48 -12.36
C ALA A 180 17.40 -14.51 -11.71
N ALA A 181 18.44 -14.10 -10.98
CA ALA A 181 19.30 -15.02 -10.23
C ALA A 181 18.52 -15.77 -9.13
N GLY A 182 17.59 -15.10 -8.45
CA GLY A 182 16.67 -15.72 -7.51
C GLY A 182 15.77 -16.78 -8.18
N MET A 183 15.14 -16.43 -9.31
CA MET A 183 14.32 -17.37 -10.07
C MET A 183 15.13 -18.56 -10.61
N ARG A 184 16.36 -18.36 -11.07
CA ARG A 184 17.24 -19.47 -11.50
C ARG A 184 17.55 -20.43 -10.37
N THR A 185 17.72 -19.92 -9.16
CA THR A 185 17.86 -20.75 -7.96
C THR A 185 16.60 -21.61 -7.76
N ALA A 186 15.40 -21.04 -7.97
CA ALA A 186 14.13 -21.77 -7.88
C ALA A 186 14.03 -22.84 -8.97
N VAL A 187 14.36 -22.50 -10.21
CA VAL A 187 14.41 -23.43 -11.35
C VAL A 187 15.35 -24.59 -11.04
N GLY A 188 16.58 -24.32 -10.57
CA GLY A 188 17.54 -25.35 -10.19
C GLY A 188 17.06 -26.23 -9.03
N ALA A 189 16.36 -25.66 -8.05
CA ALA A 189 15.77 -26.40 -6.94
C ALA A 189 14.64 -27.33 -7.43
N LEU A 190 13.76 -26.85 -8.31
CA LEU A 190 12.70 -27.67 -8.92
C LEU A 190 13.27 -28.74 -9.86
N ARG A 191 14.35 -28.46 -10.60
CA ARG A 191 15.03 -29.45 -11.43
C ARG A 191 15.57 -30.61 -10.59
N ARG A 192 16.22 -30.30 -9.46
CA ARG A 192 16.67 -31.31 -8.48
C ARG A 192 15.49 -32.08 -7.90
N LEU A 193 14.39 -31.39 -7.58
CA LEU A 193 13.18 -32.02 -7.05
C LEU A 193 12.61 -33.04 -8.04
N LEU A 194 12.44 -32.63 -9.29
CA LEU A 194 11.92 -33.50 -10.34
C LEU A 194 12.84 -34.70 -10.57
N ALA A 195 14.17 -34.51 -10.54
CA ALA A 195 15.13 -35.60 -10.68
C ALA A 195 15.05 -36.61 -9.51
N VAL A 196 14.88 -36.13 -8.27
CA VAL A 196 14.69 -36.98 -7.08
C VAL A 196 13.38 -37.75 -7.17
N LEU A 197 12.28 -37.07 -7.52
CA LEU A 197 10.95 -37.68 -7.58
C LEU A 197 10.77 -38.60 -8.79
N GLY A 198 11.48 -38.33 -9.89
CA GLY A 198 11.41 -39.12 -11.13
C GLY A 198 12.49 -40.19 -11.26
N SER A 199 13.34 -40.39 -10.25
CA SER A 199 14.37 -41.42 -10.26
C SER A 199 13.73 -42.82 -10.23
N PRO A 200 14.05 -43.72 -11.17
CA PRO A 200 13.59 -45.11 -11.13
C PRO A 200 14.31 -45.95 -10.06
N ASP A 201 15.39 -45.41 -9.48
CA ASP A 201 16.14 -46.08 -8.42
C ASP A 201 15.39 -45.89 -7.10
N PRO A 202 15.05 -46.95 -6.35
CA PRO A 202 14.37 -46.86 -5.07
C PRO A 202 15.33 -46.34 -4.00
N THR A 203 15.77 -45.09 -4.10
CA THR A 203 16.33 -44.36 -2.95
C THR A 203 15.30 -44.44 -1.84
N THR A 204 15.73 -44.91 -0.68
CA THR A 204 14.81 -45.09 0.44
C THR A 204 14.19 -43.74 0.80
N PRO A 205 12.93 -43.69 1.26
CA PRO A 205 12.31 -42.44 1.73
C PRO A 205 13.19 -41.66 2.73
N ALA A 206 14.05 -42.37 3.49
CA ALA A 206 15.02 -41.79 4.40
C ALA A 206 16.11 -40.93 3.73
N GLU A 207 16.50 -41.24 2.49
CA GLU A 207 17.50 -40.48 1.72
C GLU A 207 16.87 -39.31 0.94
N MET A 208 15.60 -39.44 0.54
CA MET A 208 14.86 -38.39 -0.15
C MET A 208 14.47 -37.23 0.77
N MET A 209 14.05 -37.52 2.01
CA MET A 209 13.50 -36.50 2.92
C MET A 209 14.46 -35.35 3.26
N PRO A 210 15.76 -35.56 3.53
CA PRO A 210 16.71 -34.47 3.75
C PRO A 210 16.86 -33.56 2.52
N GLU A 211 16.93 -34.14 1.33
CA GLU A 211 17.07 -33.41 0.07
C GLU A 211 15.79 -32.62 -0.27
N LEU A 212 14.62 -33.24 -0.08
CA LEU A 212 13.32 -32.57 -0.17
C LEU A 212 13.21 -31.40 0.80
N THR A 213 13.63 -31.61 2.06
CA THR A 213 13.61 -30.55 3.09
C THR A 213 14.51 -29.38 2.69
N ARG A 214 15.70 -29.68 2.17
CA ARG A 214 16.63 -28.66 1.66
C ARG A 214 16.03 -27.89 0.50
N ILE A 215 15.46 -28.58 -0.49
CA ILE A 215 14.83 -27.96 -1.65
C ILE A 215 13.64 -27.08 -1.24
N LEU A 216 12.77 -27.56 -0.35
CA LEU A 216 11.64 -26.79 0.16
C LEU A 216 12.11 -25.57 0.97
N LYS A 217 13.21 -25.70 1.70
CA LYS A 217 13.84 -24.57 2.40
C LYS A 217 14.38 -23.55 1.40
N ASP A 218 15.11 -23.99 0.37
CA ASP A 218 15.61 -23.13 -0.70
C ASP A 218 14.43 -22.38 -1.36
N LEU A 219 13.35 -23.08 -1.73
CA LEU A 219 12.16 -22.48 -2.33
C LEU A 219 11.46 -21.47 -1.41
N LYS A 220 11.39 -21.73 -0.10
CA LYS A 220 10.81 -20.81 0.89
C LYS A 220 11.66 -19.55 1.11
N GLN A 221 12.97 -19.65 0.88
CA GLN A 221 13.90 -18.52 1.02
C GLN A 221 13.97 -17.64 -0.23
N ILE A 222 13.44 -18.12 -1.36
CA ILE A 222 13.40 -17.33 -2.58
C ILE A 222 12.24 -16.36 -2.48
N ASP A 223 12.59 -15.10 -2.27
CA ASP A 223 11.65 -14.00 -2.39
C ASP A 223 11.29 -13.77 -3.86
N LEU A 224 10.37 -14.59 -4.39
CA LEU A 224 9.79 -14.38 -5.72
C LEU A 224 9.02 -13.04 -5.79
N VAL A 225 8.69 -12.43 -4.65
CA VAL A 225 8.02 -11.12 -4.53
C VAL A 225 9.00 -9.96 -4.70
N GLY A 226 10.31 -10.20 -4.55
CA GLY A 226 11.37 -9.22 -4.77
C GLY A 226 11.50 -8.74 -6.23
N ILE A 227 10.93 -9.48 -7.20
CA ILE A 227 10.79 -9.01 -8.58
C ILE A 227 9.60 -8.07 -8.64
N ARG A 228 9.83 -6.80 -8.33
CA ARG A 228 8.86 -5.74 -8.55
C ARG A 228 8.73 -5.51 -10.04
N LEU A 229 7.77 -6.20 -10.67
CA LEU A 229 7.37 -5.91 -12.06
C LEU A 229 6.96 -4.42 -12.24
N GLY A 230 6.68 -3.70 -11.15
CA GLY A 230 6.38 -2.27 -11.13
C GLY A 230 7.56 -1.33 -11.33
N ASP A 231 8.78 -1.82 -11.12
CA ASP A 231 9.98 -1.01 -11.32
C ASP A 231 10.39 -1.01 -12.80
N VAL A 232 9.79 -1.89 -13.62
CA VAL A 232 9.91 -1.82 -15.07
C VAL A 232 8.85 -0.87 -15.61
N ARG A 233 9.18 0.43 -15.63
CA ARG A 233 8.34 1.42 -16.31
C ARG A 233 8.37 1.14 -17.80
N VAL A 234 7.22 0.76 -18.35
CA VAL A 234 7.02 0.63 -19.81
C VAL A 234 7.29 1.98 -20.52
N GLU A 235 7.12 3.08 -19.78
CA GLU A 235 7.38 4.47 -20.21
C GLU A 235 8.85 4.75 -20.60
N ASP A 236 9.82 3.98 -20.09
CA ASP A 236 11.25 4.17 -20.40
C ASP A 236 11.69 3.54 -21.74
N THR A 237 10.77 2.92 -22.47
CA THR A 237 11.02 2.56 -23.87
C THR A 237 10.66 3.77 -24.74
N GLU A 238 11.66 4.40 -25.37
CA GLU A 238 11.59 5.57 -26.27
C GLU A 238 10.72 5.34 -27.52
N TRP A 239 9.46 4.96 -27.32
CA TRP A 239 8.37 5.08 -28.26
C TRP A 239 7.36 6.01 -27.61
N THR A 240 7.80 7.23 -27.30
CA THR A 240 6.86 8.34 -27.37
C THR A 240 6.35 8.30 -28.81
N THR A 241 5.08 7.91 -28.98
CA THR A 241 4.32 8.24 -30.16
C THR A 241 4.62 9.71 -30.43
N ASP A 242 5.43 9.99 -31.45
CA ASP A 242 5.74 11.37 -31.81
C ASP A 242 4.38 12.04 -32.01
N PRO A 243 3.98 13.01 -31.16
CA PRO A 243 2.68 13.65 -31.26
C PRO A 243 2.52 14.43 -32.59
N ARG A 244 3.58 14.46 -33.41
CA ARG A 244 3.63 15.08 -34.74
C ARG A 244 3.33 14.13 -35.89
N ILE A 245 3.03 12.84 -35.69
CA ILE A 245 2.42 12.03 -36.76
C ILE A 245 0.92 12.34 -36.75
N PRO A 246 0.41 13.16 -37.70
CA PRO A 246 -1.00 13.45 -37.75
C PRO A 246 -1.68 12.23 -38.36
N TRP A 247 -2.23 11.36 -37.53
CA TRP A 247 -3.19 10.38 -38.01
C TRP A 247 -4.47 11.16 -38.37
N PRO A 248 -4.87 11.25 -39.65
CA PRO A 248 -6.10 11.92 -40.00
C PRO A 248 -7.25 11.03 -39.51
N VAL A 249 -7.73 11.29 -38.30
CA VAL A 249 -9.05 10.81 -37.88
C VAL A 249 -10.05 11.75 -38.52
N GLU A 250 -10.50 11.42 -39.74
CA GLU A 250 -11.72 12.01 -40.28
C GLU A 250 -12.88 11.54 -39.39
N LEU A 251 -13.24 12.38 -38.42
CA LEU A 251 -14.46 12.24 -37.66
C LEU A 251 -15.64 12.41 -38.62
N PHE A 252 -16.15 11.31 -39.17
CA PHE A 252 -17.45 11.31 -39.82
C PHE A 252 -18.50 11.60 -38.74
N GLN A 253 -18.93 12.86 -38.64
CA GLN A 253 -20.16 13.24 -37.94
C GLN A 253 -21.34 12.74 -38.76
N GLY A 254 -21.68 11.45 -38.60
CA GLY A 254 -23.02 10.96 -38.93
C GLY A 254 -24.01 11.52 -37.93
N GLU A 255 -25.16 12.02 -38.41
CA GLU A 255 -26.26 12.49 -37.55
C GLU A 255 -26.62 11.40 -36.52
N PRO A 256 -26.74 11.75 -35.23
CA PRO A 256 -26.97 10.76 -34.20
C PRO A 256 -28.39 10.19 -34.34
N GLU A 257 -28.49 8.92 -34.72
CA GLU A 257 -29.67 8.12 -34.41
C GLU A 257 -29.82 8.10 -32.88
N THR A 258 -30.85 8.77 -32.35
CA THR A 258 -31.29 8.64 -30.96
C THR A 258 -31.71 7.20 -30.70
N ARG A 259 -30.75 6.36 -30.29
CA ARG A 259 -31.04 5.06 -29.68
C ARG A 259 -31.39 5.28 -28.20
N PRO A 260 -32.38 4.56 -27.67
CA PRO A 260 -32.77 4.67 -26.28
C PRO A 260 -31.57 4.29 -25.40
N HIS A 261 -31.15 5.24 -24.56
CA HIS A 261 -30.09 5.06 -23.59
C HIS A 261 -30.56 4.02 -22.56
N VAL A 262 -30.11 2.77 -22.72
CA VAL A 262 -30.26 1.77 -21.66
C VAL A 262 -29.29 2.17 -20.56
N ALA A 263 -29.81 2.62 -19.42
CA ALA A 263 -28.99 2.89 -18.24
C ALA A 263 -28.38 1.57 -17.78
N HIS A 264 -27.10 1.34 -18.06
CA HIS A 264 -26.35 0.27 -17.43
C HIS A 264 -26.22 0.61 -15.95
N VAL A 265 -27.04 -0.05 -15.12
CA VAL A 265 -26.87 -0.04 -13.67
C VAL A 265 -25.57 -0.77 -13.38
N ARG A 266 -24.51 -0.01 -13.11
CA ARG A 266 -23.22 -0.52 -12.62
C ARG A 266 -23.53 -1.35 -11.36
N PRO A 267 -23.16 -2.65 -11.28
CA PRO A 267 -23.24 -3.35 -10.01
C PRO A 267 -22.26 -2.66 -9.07
N VAL A 268 -22.80 -1.85 -8.15
CA VAL A 268 -22.04 -1.32 -7.02
C VAL A 268 -21.80 -2.52 -6.13
N LEU A 269 -20.63 -3.16 -6.27
CA LEU A 269 -20.14 -4.04 -5.23
C LEU A 269 -19.99 -3.16 -3.99
N ALA A 270 -20.89 -3.34 -3.03
CA ALA A 270 -20.83 -2.64 -1.76
C ALA A 270 -19.49 -3.01 -1.11
N VAL A 271 -18.58 -2.04 -1.04
CA VAL A 271 -17.31 -2.19 -0.36
C VAL A 271 -17.61 -2.22 1.13
N ASP A 272 -17.29 -3.34 1.79
CA ASP A 272 -17.43 -3.45 3.24
C ASP A 272 -16.29 -2.67 3.92
N VAL A 273 -16.61 -1.44 4.36
CA VAL A 273 -15.68 -0.54 5.03
C VAL A 273 -15.13 -1.15 6.32
N ASP A 274 -15.89 -2.00 7.01
CA ASP A 274 -15.43 -2.63 8.25
C ASP A 274 -14.41 -3.74 7.98
N VAL A 275 -14.50 -4.43 6.83
CA VAL A 275 -13.41 -5.29 6.34
C VAL A 275 -12.14 -4.47 6.08
N LEU A 276 -12.26 -3.31 5.42
CA LEU A 276 -11.10 -2.44 5.17
C LEU A 276 -10.48 -1.92 6.47
N ARG A 277 -11.29 -1.48 7.44
CA ARG A 277 -10.82 -1.06 8.78
C ARG A 277 -10.10 -2.18 9.51
N ARG A 278 -10.62 -3.41 9.45
CA ARG A 278 -9.93 -4.59 10.01
C ARG A 278 -8.58 -4.84 9.32
N ASN A 279 -8.50 -4.66 8.00
CA ASN A 279 -7.24 -4.81 7.27
C ASN A 279 -6.22 -3.73 7.68
N VAL A 280 -6.66 -2.47 7.86
CA VAL A 280 -5.80 -1.39 8.36
C VAL A 280 -5.29 -1.71 9.77
N ARG A 281 -6.17 -2.12 10.68
CA ARG A 281 -5.79 -2.54 12.05
C ARG A 281 -4.85 -3.74 12.03
N TYR A 282 -5.09 -4.70 11.15
CA TYR A 282 -4.21 -5.85 10.96
C TYR A 282 -2.81 -5.43 10.52
N LEU A 283 -2.68 -4.48 9.57
CA LEU A 283 -1.37 -3.98 9.14
C LEU A 283 -0.63 -3.26 10.26
N ILE A 284 -1.33 -2.43 11.03
CA ILE A 284 -0.78 -1.72 12.20
C ILE A 284 -0.38 -2.72 13.29
N GLY A 285 -1.12 -3.82 13.44
CA GLY A 285 -0.86 -4.90 14.41
C GLY A 285 -0.01 -6.06 13.88
N ALA A 286 0.46 -6.05 12.62
CA ALA A 286 0.95 -7.23 11.89
C ALA A 286 2.22 -7.91 12.46
N GLY A 287 2.76 -7.42 13.58
CA GLY A 287 3.87 -8.03 14.31
C GLY A 287 3.54 -8.42 15.76
N ARG A 288 2.29 -8.29 16.21
CA ARG A 288 1.88 -8.51 17.61
C ARG A 288 0.72 -9.51 17.72
N ASP A 289 0.58 -10.09 18.90
CA ASP A 289 -0.44 -11.09 19.21
C ASP A 289 -1.84 -10.46 18.99
N PRO A 290 -2.71 -11.05 18.13
CA PRO A 290 -4.05 -10.53 17.84
C PRO A 290 -5.00 -10.49 19.05
N HIS A 291 -4.57 -10.98 20.22
CA HIS A 291 -5.30 -10.89 21.48
C HIS A 291 -4.93 -9.71 22.37
N VAL A 292 -3.95 -8.89 22.00
CA VAL A 292 -3.64 -7.65 22.71
C VAL A 292 -4.51 -6.54 22.12
N ASP A 293 -5.38 -5.94 22.94
CA ASP A 293 -6.08 -4.69 22.62
C ASP A 293 -5.05 -3.55 22.54
N ASP A 294 -4.33 -3.50 21.42
CA ASP A 294 -3.35 -2.46 21.15
C ASP A 294 -4.07 -1.16 20.77
N ASP A 295 -3.76 -0.08 21.50
CA ASP A 295 -4.22 1.27 21.16
C ASP A 295 -3.68 1.65 19.76
N PRO A 296 -4.56 1.93 18.77
CA PRO A 296 -4.13 2.27 17.41
C PRO A 296 -3.34 3.58 17.36
N TYR A 297 -3.59 4.53 18.27
CA TYR A 297 -2.82 5.79 18.32
C TYR A 297 -1.40 5.54 18.80
N ALA A 298 -1.24 4.82 19.92
CA ALA A 298 0.08 4.46 20.44
C ALA A 298 0.90 3.66 19.42
N THR A 299 0.27 2.72 18.72
CA THR A 299 0.94 1.91 17.70
C THR A 299 1.38 2.75 16.49
N ALA A 300 0.51 3.64 16.00
CA ALA A 300 0.82 4.55 14.90
C ALA A 300 1.97 5.51 15.26
N VAL A 301 1.97 6.06 16.48
CA VAL A 301 3.07 6.87 17.03
C VAL A 301 4.37 6.06 17.09
N GLY A 302 4.32 4.80 17.50
CA GLY A 302 5.48 3.91 17.51
C GLY A 302 6.13 3.75 16.13
N PHE A 303 5.34 3.70 15.06
CA PHE A 303 5.88 3.70 13.69
C PHE A 303 6.52 5.03 13.30
N LEU A 304 5.94 6.15 13.72
CA LEU A 304 6.53 7.47 13.48
C LEU A 304 7.85 7.67 14.25
N GLN A 305 8.02 7.02 15.39
CA GLN A 305 9.27 7.04 16.16
C GLN A 305 10.35 6.11 15.61
N ALA A 306 9.97 5.11 14.82
CA ALA A 306 10.94 4.18 14.24
C ALA A 306 11.92 4.93 13.30
N GLU A 307 13.19 4.52 13.35
CA GLU A 307 14.24 5.06 12.49
C GLU A 307 13.95 4.77 11.02
N GLU A 308 13.56 3.53 10.74
CA GLU A 308 13.19 3.07 9.40
C GLU A 308 11.66 2.85 9.31
N PRO A 309 11.00 3.40 8.27
CA PRO A 309 9.59 3.12 8.02
C PRO A 309 9.40 1.63 7.68
N PRO A 310 8.25 1.03 8.06
CA PRO A 310 8.00 -0.37 7.73
C PRO A 310 7.97 -0.63 6.22
N ALA A 311 8.56 -1.75 5.77
CA ALA A 311 8.59 -2.14 4.35
C ALA A 311 7.20 -2.33 3.70
N TRP A 312 6.13 -2.32 4.50
CA TRP A 312 4.73 -2.41 4.07
C TRP A 312 4.01 -1.06 4.04
N VAL A 313 4.71 0.07 4.18
CA VAL A 313 4.11 1.42 4.23
C VAL A 313 3.16 1.70 3.06
N ASP A 314 3.50 1.30 1.83
CA ASP A 314 2.61 1.47 0.66
C ASP A 314 1.29 0.72 0.79
N ARG A 315 1.32 -0.49 1.39
CA ARG A 315 0.10 -1.26 1.65
C ARG A 315 -0.74 -0.58 2.71
N PHE A 316 -0.11 0.02 3.72
CA PHE A 316 -0.79 0.78 4.75
C PHE A 316 -1.43 2.06 4.18
N VAL A 317 -0.73 2.81 3.33
CA VAL A 317 -1.29 3.96 2.60
C VAL A 317 -2.48 3.54 1.76
N ALA A 318 -2.33 2.48 0.96
CA ALA A 318 -3.41 1.98 0.10
C ALA A 318 -4.65 1.55 0.91
N ALA A 319 -4.45 0.83 2.01
CA ALA A 319 -5.54 0.37 2.87
C ALA A 319 -6.23 1.53 3.60
N ALA A 320 -5.48 2.46 4.19
CA ALA A 320 -6.02 3.61 4.88
C ALA A 320 -6.76 4.56 3.92
N ALA A 321 -6.21 4.79 2.73
CA ALA A 321 -6.86 5.59 1.68
C ALA A 321 -8.16 4.92 1.22
N ALA A 322 -8.18 3.60 1.06
CA ALA A 322 -9.39 2.87 0.71
C ALA A 322 -10.49 3.04 1.77
N VAL A 323 -10.16 3.01 3.06
CA VAL A 323 -11.12 3.30 4.14
C VAL A 323 -11.67 4.72 4.02
N VAL A 324 -10.80 5.72 3.97
CA VAL A 324 -11.20 7.14 3.94
C VAL A 324 -12.03 7.49 2.70
N HIS A 325 -11.73 6.91 1.55
CA HIS A 325 -12.44 7.18 0.29
C HIS A 325 -13.70 6.33 0.08
N SER A 326 -13.83 5.18 0.75
CA SER A 326 -15.01 4.32 0.63
C SER A 326 -16.05 4.58 1.72
N ALA A 327 -15.65 5.17 2.86
CA ALA A 327 -16.59 5.55 3.91
C ALA A 327 -17.41 6.78 3.50
N GLU A 328 -18.74 6.71 3.68
CA GLU A 328 -19.61 7.89 3.52
C GLU A 328 -19.24 9.00 4.52
N ALA A 329 -18.85 8.59 5.73
CA ALA A 329 -18.33 9.45 6.79
C ALA A 329 -17.14 8.73 7.46
N PRO A 330 -15.89 8.99 7.03
CA PRO A 330 -14.71 8.43 7.69
C PRO A 330 -14.58 9.04 9.10
N SER A 331 -14.16 8.23 10.06
CA SER A 331 -13.95 8.67 11.44
C SER A 331 -12.67 9.51 11.58
N GLY A 332 -12.53 10.18 12.73
CA GLY A 332 -11.28 10.85 13.08
C GLY A 332 -10.07 9.92 13.05
N LEU A 333 -10.23 8.70 13.57
CA LEU A 333 -9.20 7.66 13.53
C LEU A 333 -8.84 7.24 12.09
N ASP A 334 -9.84 7.06 11.21
CA ASP A 334 -9.59 6.67 9.81
C ASP A 334 -8.72 7.73 9.10
N ARG A 335 -9.03 9.01 9.30
CA ARG A 335 -8.25 10.15 8.76
C ARG A 335 -6.86 10.24 9.38
N PHE A 336 -6.74 10.03 10.69
CA PHE A 336 -5.46 10.05 11.40
C PHE A 336 -4.52 8.96 10.88
N LEU A 337 -5.00 7.73 10.74
CA LEU A 337 -4.19 6.61 10.25
C LEU A 337 -3.70 6.83 8.81
N LEU A 338 -4.53 7.43 7.95
CA LEU A 338 -4.10 7.84 6.61
C LEU A 338 -3.03 8.94 6.67
N ALA A 339 -3.19 9.93 7.55
CA ALA A 339 -2.19 10.98 7.73
C ALA A 339 -0.83 10.40 8.15
N VAL A 340 -0.82 9.45 9.09
CA VAL A 340 0.39 8.74 9.53
C VAL A 340 1.00 7.93 8.38
N ALA A 341 0.19 7.17 7.63
CA ALA A 341 0.68 6.36 6.52
C ALA A 341 1.37 7.22 5.44
N LEU A 342 0.77 8.35 5.08
CA LEU A 342 1.35 9.31 4.13
C LEU A 342 2.62 9.96 4.66
N HIS A 343 2.65 10.29 5.96
CA HIS A 343 3.84 10.85 6.59
C HIS A 343 5.02 9.86 6.57
N LEU A 344 4.75 8.59 6.86
CA LEU A 344 5.75 7.52 6.79
C LEU A 344 6.27 7.30 5.37
N ARG A 345 5.39 7.37 4.36
CA ARG A 345 5.80 7.24 2.95
C ARG A 345 6.65 8.41 2.49
N GLY A 346 6.25 9.65 2.79
CA GLY A 346 7.06 10.84 2.48
C GLY A 346 8.45 10.80 3.13
N ARG A 347 8.56 10.28 4.37
CA ARG A 347 9.88 10.02 5.00
C ARG A 347 10.74 9.01 4.24
N TRP A 348 10.13 8.04 3.56
CA TRP A 348 10.85 6.99 2.84
C TRP A 348 11.33 7.44 1.47
N ASP A 349 10.46 8.14 0.72
CA ASP A 349 10.72 8.53 -0.67
C ASP A 349 11.79 9.63 -0.80
N ASP A 350 11.92 10.49 0.21
CA ASP A 350 12.82 11.66 0.17
C ASP A 350 14.28 11.39 0.59
N GLY A 351 14.70 10.14 0.82
CA GLY A 351 16.11 9.82 1.11
C GLY A 351 16.68 10.49 2.38
N GLY A 352 15.81 10.79 3.35
CA GLY A 352 16.15 11.54 4.55
C GLY A 352 15.90 13.04 4.36
N TRP A 353 15.09 13.62 5.24
CA TRP A 353 14.75 15.04 5.33
C TRP A 353 15.97 15.97 5.47
N ASP A 354 17.13 15.36 5.63
CA ASP A 354 18.47 15.87 5.86
C ASP A 354 19.17 16.30 4.55
N GLY A 355 18.72 15.79 3.38
CA GLY A 355 19.51 15.82 2.14
C GLY A 355 18.99 16.70 1.00
N VAL A 356 17.72 17.14 1.03
CA VAL A 356 17.24 18.09 0.03
C VAL A 356 17.80 19.46 0.38
N GLU A 357 18.74 19.93 -0.45
CA GLU A 357 19.26 21.29 -0.42
C GLU A 357 18.13 22.29 -0.11
N LYS A 358 18.14 22.79 1.13
CA LYS A 358 17.23 23.82 1.67
C LYS A 358 17.24 25.14 0.87
N ASP A 359 18.08 25.21 -0.16
CA ASP A 359 18.41 26.42 -0.90
C ASP A 359 17.84 26.45 -2.33
N ALA A 360 17.09 25.43 -2.78
CA ALA A 360 16.28 25.55 -3.99
C ALA A 360 15.02 26.37 -3.65
N PRO A 361 14.95 27.68 -3.96
CA PRO A 361 13.82 28.52 -3.60
C PRO A 361 12.69 28.17 -4.57
N GLY A 362 11.82 27.25 -4.17
CA GLY A 362 10.68 26.82 -4.99
C GLY A 362 10.38 25.32 -5.00
N GLY A 363 11.08 24.48 -4.23
CA GLY A 363 10.67 23.09 -4.03
C GLY A 363 9.30 23.04 -3.34
N THR A 364 8.24 22.74 -4.07
CA THR A 364 6.93 22.46 -3.47
C THR A 364 7.09 21.24 -2.55
N PRO A 365 6.60 21.30 -1.29
CA PRO A 365 6.65 20.16 -0.40
C PRO A 365 6.04 18.92 -1.07
N ASP A 366 6.63 17.75 -0.84
CA ASP A 366 6.14 16.48 -1.35
C ASP A 366 4.61 16.34 -1.18
N GLY A 367 3.95 15.82 -2.21
CA GLY A 367 2.50 15.70 -2.28
C GLY A 367 1.92 14.90 -1.12
N ASP A 368 2.67 13.92 -0.61
CA ASP A 368 2.25 13.08 0.50
C ASP A 368 2.34 13.80 1.84
N VAL A 369 3.36 14.62 2.07
CA VAL A 369 3.47 15.45 3.27
C VAL A 369 2.32 16.44 3.35
N GLN A 370 1.98 17.10 2.23
CA GLN A 370 0.85 18.03 2.20
C GLN A 370 -0.49 17.30 2.39
N ALA A 371 -0.66 16.12 1.78
CA ALA A 371 -1.85 15.30 1.97
C ALA A 371 -1.97 14.81 3.43
N SER A 372 -0.84 14.42 4.04
CA SER A 372 -0.75 14.04 5.45
C SER A 372 -1.25 15.16 6.35
N VAL A 373 -0.75 16.38 6.20
CA VAL A 373 -1.20 17.55 6.98
C VAL A 373 -2.70 17.80 6.83
N ARG A 374 -3.22 17.74 5.61
CA ARG A 374 -4.66 17.94 5.35
C ARG A 374 -5.51 16.89 6.08
N HIS A 375 -5.11 15.62 6.04
CA HIS A 375 -5.81 14.54 6.72
C HIS A 375 -5.66 14.63 8.25
N LEU A 376 -4.49 15.06 8.75
CA LEU A 376 -4.23 15.27 10.18
C LEU A 376 -5.15 16.36 10.76
N LEU A 377 -5.25 17.50 10.07
CA LEU A 377 -6.09 18.62 10.51
C LEU A 377 -7.58 18.28 10.43
N ALA A 378 -8.00 17.52 9.41
CA ALA A 378 -9.37 17.02 9.33
C ALA A 378 -9.66 16.00 10.45
N ALA A 379 -8.72 15.10 10.76
CA ALA A 379 -8.86 14.15 11.86
C ALA A 379 -9.03 14.85 13.21
N ALA A 380 -8.36 15.98 13.42
CA ALA A 380 -8.45 16.74 14.67
C ALA A 380 -9.86 17.27 14.96
N GLU A 381 -10.63 17.64 13.93
CA GLU A 381 -12.01 18.10 14.11
C GLU A 381 -12.89 17.00 14.73
N ASP A 382 -12.70 15.75 14.30
CA ASP A 382 -13.50 14.63 14.76
C ASP A 382 -12.97 14.05 16.07
N ILE A 383 -11.64 13.82 16.19
CA ILE A 383 -11.01 13.14 17.34
C ILE A 383 -11.30 13.86 18.64
N VAL A 384 -11.25 15.20 18.67
CA VAL A 384 -11.59 15.95 19.90
C VAL A 384 -13.01 15.63 20.39
N SER A 385 -13.92 15.35 19.47
CA SER A 385 -15.32 15.08 19.77
C SER A 385 -15.64 13.59 19.96
N GLU A 386 -15.01 12.71 19.19
CA GLU A 386 -15.28 11.26 19.16
C GLU A 386 -14.44 10.50 20.18
N ASP A 387 -13.16 10.84 20.27
CA ASP A 387 -12.14 10.07 20.98
C ASP A 387 -10.95 10.95 21.40
N PRO A 388 -11.14 11.81 22.42
CA PRO A 388 -10.16 12.84 22.74
C PRO A 388 -8.83 12.26 23.24
N ASP A 389 -8.78 10.97 23.59
CA ASP A 389 -7.55 10.27 23.98
C ASP A 389 -6.56 10.14 22.81
N GLY A 390 -7.00 10.31 21.56
CA GLY A 390 -6.15 10.40 20.38
C GLY A 390 -5.41 11.73 20.18
N VAL A 391 -5.74 12.79 20.94
CA VAL A 391 -5.13 14.13 20.79
C VAL A 391 -3.60 14.12 20.94
N PRO A 392 -2.98 13.44 21.92
CA PRO A 392 -1.52 13.40 22.03
C PRO A 392 -0.83 12.88 20.76
N ALA A 393 -1.43 11.90 20.07
CA ALA A 393 -0.90 11.36 18.82
C ALA A 393 -1.02 12.35 17.65
N LEU A 394 -2.11 13.13 17.60
CA LEU A 394 -2.25 14.25 16.66
C LEU A 394 -1.15 15.29 16.86
N VAL A 395 -0.92 15.70 18.11
CA VAL A 395 0.11 16.70 18.44
C VAL A 395 1.50 16.18 18.06
N TYR A 396 1.82 14.93 18.39
CA TYR A 396 3.09 14.33 18.00
C TYR A 396 3.29 14.36 16.49
N THR A 397 2.29 13.92 15.72
CA THR A 397 2.38 13.91 14.25
C THR A 397 2.53 15.33 13.67
N ALA A 398 1.87 16.32 14.28
CA ALA A 398 2.02 17.73 13.90
C ALA A 398 3.43 18.28 14.18
N THR A 399 4.14 17.79 15.21
CA THR A 399 5.54 18.20 15.47
C THR A 399 6.53 17.68 14.43
N LEU A 400 6.18 16.61 13.72
CA LEU A 400 6.99 16.06 12.63
C LEU A 400 6.66 16.70 11.28
N SER A 401 5.56 17.46 11.20
CA SER A 401 5.03 18.06 9.97
C SER A 401 5.65 19.44 9.69
N PRO A 402 5.45 20.00 8.47
CA PRO A 402 5.97 21.33 8.12
C PRO A 402 5.60 22.44 9.11
N GLU A 403 6.43 23.47 9.15
CA GLU A 403 6.23 24.64 10.02
C GLU A 403 4.84 25.26 9.83
N GLY A 404 4.18 25.61 10.94
CA GLY A 404 2.81 26.12 10.95
C GLY A 404 1.73 25.07 11.22
N THR A 405 2.01 23.78 10.96
CA THR A 405 1.03 22.69 11.20
C THR A 405 0.54 22.65 12.65
N LEU A 406 1.44 22.82 13.61
CA LEU A 406 1.10 22.82 15.04
C LEU A 406 0.20 24.01 15.43
N ALA A 407 0.42 25.19 14.83
CA ALA A 407 -0.41 26.36 15.07
C ALA A 407 -1.81 26.19 14.48
N GLU A 408 -1.90 25.62 13.27
CA GLU A 408 -3.17 25.31 12.63
C GLU A 408 -3.94 24.23 13.39
N LEU A 409 -3.25 23.17 13.86
CA LEU A 409 -3.83 22.16 14.73
C LEU A 409 -4.42 22.79 16.00
N GLY A 410 -3.72 23.76 16.61
CA GLY A 410 -4.23 24.48 17.78
C GLY A 410 -5.60 25.12 17.54
N SER A 411 -5.84 25.71 16.37
CA SER A 411 -7.15 26.29 16.06
C SER A 411 -8.29 25.27 16.07
N ARG A 412 -8.00 23.99 15.77
CA ARG A 412 -8.97 22.87 15.78
C ARG A 412 -9.21 22.30 17.17
N LEU A 413 -8.25 22.48 18.09
CA LEU A 413 -8.35 22.04 19.48
C LEU A 413 -9.04 23.06 20.41
N ALA A 414 -9.66 24.11 19.87
CA ALA A 414 -10.39 25.09 20.68
C ALA A 414 -11.42 24.50 21.66
N PRO A 415 -12.18 23.43 21.31
CA PRO A 415 -13.10 22.79 22.27
C PRO A 415 -12.38 22.20 23.50
N LEU A 416 -11.14 21.72 23.35
CA LEU A 416 -10.34 21.22 24.47
C LEU A 416 -10.03 22.32 25.49
N SER A 417 -9.84 23.57 25.03
CA SER A 417 -9.69 24.73 25.91
C SER A 417 -10.96 25.04 26.71
N GLU A 418 -12.14 24.77 26.16
CA GLU A 418 -13.40 24.91 26.90
C GLU A 418 -13.50 23.85 28.00
N ASP A 419 -13.20 22.59 27.66
CA ASP A 419 -13.21 21.48 28.61
C ASP A 419 -12.21 21.69 29.76
N LEU A 420 -10.99 22.15 29.45
CA LEU A 420 -9.97 22.48 30.46
C LEU A 420 -10.43 23.62 31.38
N ARG A 421 -10.99 24.69 30.81
CA ARG A 421 -11.49 25.82 31.61
C ARG A 421 -12.68 25.42 32.47
N ALA A 422 -13.55 24.52 32.00
CA ALA A 422 -14.69 24.00 32.76
C ALA A 422 -14.24 23.25 34.03
N VAL A 423 -13.10 22.55 33.99
CA VAL A 423 -12.50 21.91 35.18
C VAL A 423 -11.55 22.83 35.97
N GLY A 424 -11.48 24.12 35.62
CA GLY A 424 -10.64 25.11 36.29
C GLY A 424 -9.14 25.01 35.97
N ALA A 425 -8.78 24.36 34.86
CA ALA A 425 -7.42 24.25 34.36
C ALA A 425 -7.12 25.32 33.31
N SER A 426 -5.94 25.95 33.41
CA SER A 426 -5.42 26.93 32.44
C SER A 426 -4.42 26.32 31.46
N ALA A 427 -3.92 25.11 31.73
CA ALA A 427 -2.92 24.44 30.92
C ALA A 427 -3.11 22.91 30.94
N LEU A 428 -2.71 22.27 29.83
CA LEU A 428 -2.62 20.81 29.70
C LEU A 428 -1.21 20.43 29.26
N ARG A 429 -0.57 19.54 30.00
CA ARG A 429 0.75 18.99 29.65
C ARG A 429 0.60 17.56 29.15
N PHE A 430 1.27 17.26 28.03
CA PHE A 430 1.28 15.95 27.41
C PHE A 430 2.42 15.09 27.98
N ALA A 431 2.16 13.78 28.12
CA ALA A 431 3.19 12.78 28.38
C ALA A 431 4.05 12.51 27.12
N GLU A 432 4.94 11.53 27.19
CA GLU A 432 5.61 11.03 25.98
C GLU A 432 4.59 10.58 24.94
N PRO A 433 4.87 10.79 23.64
CA PRO A 433 6.13 11.27 23.06
C PRO A 433 6.25 12.80 22.94
N VAL A 434 5.23 13.58 23.30
CA VAL A 434 5.16 15.04 23.06
C VAL A 434 5.82 15.85 24.19
N ARG A 435 6.89 15.32 24.77
CA ARG A 435 7.61 15.99 25.87
C ARG A 435 8.10 17.35 25.39
N GLY A 436 7.85 18.37 26.20
CA GLY A 436 8.33 19.73 25.94
C GLY A 436 7.31 20.64 25.26
N LEU A 437 6.10 20.17 24.98
CA LEU A 437 4.96 20.99 24.60
C LEU A 437 3.85 20.92 25.66
N TRP A 438 3.17 22.04 25.84
CA TRP A 438 1.94 22.10 26.61
C TRP A 438 0.92 22.99 25.89
N TRP A 439 -0.34 22.75 26.18
CA TRP A 439 -1.48 23.47 25.63
C TRP A 439 -1.91 24.56 26.59
N ASN A 440 -1.86 25.82 26.16
CA ASN A 440 -2.38 26.97 26.89
C ASN A 440 -3.88 27.11 26.64
N ALA A 441 -4.71 26.73 27.61
CA ALA A 441 -6.16 26.76 27.47
C ALA A 441 -6.73 28.19 27.47
N VAL A 442 -5.97 29.17 27.95
CA VAL A 442 -6.37 30.59 27.95
C VAL A 442 -6.16 31.19 26.57
N GLU A 443 -5.00 30.91 25.96
CA GLU A 443 -4.62 31.48 24.68
C GLU A 443 -4.99 30.60 23.48
N GLY A 444 -5.35 29.34 23.72
CA GLY A 444 -5.71 28.38 22.66
C GLY A 444 -4.56 28.04 21.74
N ARG A 445 -3.35 27.88 22.29
CA ARG A 445 -2.14 27.58 21.50
C ARG A 445 -1.16 26.65 22.23
N PHE A 446 -0.28 26.02 21.47
CA PHE A 446 0.84 25.25 22.00
C PHE A 446 2.00 26.16 22.39
N GLU A 447 2.64 25.84 23.52
CA GLU A 447 3.83 26.50 24.01
C GLU A 447 4.92 25.48 24.36
N ALA A 448 6.17 25.88 24.19
CA ALA A 448 7.32 25.08 24.62
C ALA A 448 7.42 25.08 26.15
N SER A 449 7.92 23.98 26.74
CA SER A 449 8.06 23.81 28.19
C SER A 449 9.08 24.75 28.85
N GLY A 450 9.84 25.52 28.07
CA GLY A 450 10.68 26.62 28.55
C GLY A 450 9.94 27.95 28.72
N GLY A 451 8.68 28.04 28.26
CA GLY A 451 7.80 29.18 28.45
C GLY A 451 7.26 29.25 29.88
N TRP A 452 6.94 30.46 30.33
CA TRP A 452 6.33 30.67 31.64
C TRP A 452 4.92 30.10 31.66
N MET A 453 4.67 29.05 32.45
CA MET A 453 3.31 28.55 32.63
C MET A 453 2.46 29.62 33.32
N PRO A 454 1.26 29.94 32.80
CA PRO A 454 0.40 30.94 33.40
C PRO A 454 0.02 30.54 34.83
N ALA A 455 -0.01 31.53 35.70
CA ALA A 455 -0.55 31.45 37.05
C ALA A 455 -1.90 30.69 37.08
N GLY A 456 -1.98 29.54 37.76
CA GLY A 456 -3.23 28.79 37.87
C GLY A 456 -3.09 27.27 38.05
N SER A 457 -4.18 26.54 37.77
CA SER A 457 -4.23 25.08 37.84
C SER A 457 -3.79 24.47 36.51
N ALA A 458 -2.90 23.48 36.54
CA ALA A 458 -2.47 22.71 35.38
C ALA A 458 -2.98 21.27 35.47
N VAL A 459 -3.32 20.69 34.32
CA VAL A 459 -3.63 19.26 34.21
C VAL A 459 -2.44 18.53 33.59
N LEU A 460 -2.00 17.47 34.24
CA LEU A 460 -1.05 16.51 33.68
C LEU A 460 -1.84 15.30 33.17
N LEU A 461 -1.69 14.99 31.88
CA LEU A 461 -2.10 13.70 31.33
C LEU A 461 -1.01 12.69 31.64
N ASP A 462 -1.33 11.69 32.48
CA ASP A 462 -0.40 10.64 32.86
C ASP A 462 -0.49 9.47 31.87
N GLY A 463 0.58 9.23 31.10
CA GLY A 463 0.65 8.18 30.08
C GLY A 463 1.28 6.87 30.54
N THR A 464 1.54 6.68 31.85
CA THR A 464 2.30 5.53 32.35
C THR A 464 1.72 4.94 33.64
N ASP A 465 1.69 3.60 33.70
CA ASP A 465 1.21 2.77 34.81
C ASP A 465 1.90 3.02 36.17
N GLU A 466 3.03 3.74 36.22
CA GLU A 466 3.86 3.86 37.43
C GLU A 466 3.18 4.63 38.60
N ILE A 467 2.20 5.49 38.36
CA ILE A 467 1.51 6.26 39.42
C ILE A 467 0.23 5.57 39.92
N SER A 468 -0.26 4.54 39.23
CA SER A 468 -1.42 3.74 39.67
C SER A 468 -1.21 3.07 41.04
N GLN A 469 0.02 2.99 41.52
CA GLN A 469 0.37 2.44 42.83
C GLN A 469 0.21 3.43 44.00
N ASN A 470 -0.11 4.72 43.77
CA ASN A 470 -0.38 5.64 44.88
C ASN A 470 -1.36 6.79 44.55
N PRO A 471 -2.67 6.52 44.46
CA PRO A 471 -3.70 7.52 44.10
C PRO A 471 -4.02 8.55 45.20
N ALA A 472 -3.24 8.62 46.28
CA ALA A 472 -3.59 9.39 47.48
C ALA A 472 -2.50 10.36 47.93
N LYS A 473 -2.25 11.42 47.13
CA LYS A 473 -2.02 12.81 47.58
C LYS A 473 -1.64 13.68 46.37
N PRO A 474 -2.29 14.84 46.15
CA PRO A 474 -1.69 15.88 45.31
C PRO A 474 -0.37 16.30 45.96
N SER A 475 0.77 15.91 45.38
CA SER A 475 2.08 16.41 45.80
C SER A 475 2.20 17.84 45.30
N VAL A 476 1.98 18.79 46.20
CA VAL A 476 2.37 20.20 45.99
C VAL A 476 3.90 20.25 46.10
N SER A 477 4.60 20.09 44.99
CA SER A 477 6.02 20.46 44.92
C SER A 477 6.42 20.89 43.51
N ASP A 478 6.32 22.19 43.29
CA ASP A 478 7.45 23.00 42.82
C ASP A 478 7.14 24.44 43.29
N GLN A 479 7.86 24.90 44.32
CA GLN A 479 7.75 26.28 44.77
C GLN A 479 8.39 27.17 43.70
N ALA A 480 7.57 27.84 42.90
CA ALA A 480 8.00 29.01 42.15
C ALA A 480 8.30 30.15 43.14
N ASP A 481 9.48 30.78 43.01
CA ASP A 481 10.05 31.77 43.93
C ASP A 481 9.18 33.05 44.14
N ASP A 482 8.08 33.22 43.42
CA ASP A 482 7.26 34.45 43.40
C ASP A 482 5.84 34.31 44.01
N GLY A 483 5.58 33.28 44.83
CA GLY A 483 4.29 33.16 45.54
C GLY A 483 3.10 32.76 44.65
N LEU A 484 3.39 32.21 43.47
CA LEU A 484 2.42 31.64 42.54
C LEU A 484 2.18 30.17 42.87
N GLU A 485 1.00 29.85 43.41
CA GLU A 485 0.59 28.48 43.71
C GLU A 485 0.10 27.78 42.41
N ILE A 486 0.92 26.89 41.85
CA ILE A 486 0.51 26.00 40.75
C ILE A 486 -0.18 24.79 41.35
N ARG A 487 -1.44 24.55 40.96
CA ARG A 487 -2.20 23.36 41.36
C ARG A 487 -2.17 22.33 40.25
N VAL A 488 -1.56 21.17 40.49
CA VAL A 488 -1.49 20.09 39.50
C VAL A 488 -2.59 19.08 39.78
N ALA A 489 -3.43 18.83 38.77
CA ALA A 489 -4.40 17.73 38.76
C ALA A 489 -3.92 16.66 37.77
N HIS A 490 -3.96 15.40 38.19
CA HIS A 490 -3.66 14.25 37.33
C HIS A 490 -4.97 13.67 36.81
N VAL A 491 -5.07 13.48 35.50
CA VAL A 491 -6.15 12.72 34.87
C VAL A 491 -5.53 11.57 34.08
N ALA A 492 -6.19 10.42 34.10
CA ALA A 492 -5.71 9.23 33.39
C ALA A 492 -5.95 9.34 31.88
N SER A 493 -6.95 10.13 31.47
CA SER A 493 -7.27 10.33 30.05
C SER A 493 -8.01 11.64 29.80
N LEU A 494 -8.02 12.11 28.55
CA LEU A 494 -8.79 13.27 28.11
C LEU A 494 -10.30 12.97 28.08
N SER A 495 -10.69 11.73 27.81
CA SER A 495 -12.09 11.29 27.96
C SER A 495 -12.58 11.47 29.40
N GLN A 496 -11.72 11.16 30.38
CA GLN A 496 -12.03 11.40 31.79
C GLN A 496 -12.17 12.90 32.10
N LEU A 497 -11.26 13.73 31.57
CA LEU A 497 -11.31 15.19 31.74
C LEU A 497 -12.61 15.76 31.18
N ARG A 498 -13.00 15.34 29.98
CA ARG A 498 -14.24 15.77 29.33
C ARG A 498 -15.48 15.31 30.09
N SER A 499 -15.46 14.08 30.63
CA SER A 499 -16.52 13.62 31.53
C SER A 499 -16.65 14.49 32.79
N LEU A 500 -15.54 14.99 33.33
CA LEU A 500 -15.57 15.92 34.47
C LEU A 500 -16.09 17.30 34.07
N ALA A 501 -15.71 17.82 32.89
CA ALA A 501 -16.18 19.09 32.36
C ALA A 501 -17.70 19.15 32.14
N HIS A 502 -18.30 18.03 31.70
CA HIS A 502 -19.73 17.95 31.41
C HIS A 502 -20.60 17.40 32.56
N ARG A 503 -20.02 17.09 33.74
CA ARG A 503 -20.85 16.76 34.90
C ARG A 503 -21.67 17.99 35.27
N GLU A 504 -23.00 17.84 35.28
CA GLU A 504 -23.88 18.89 35.79
C GLU A 504 -23.35 19.34 37.15
N PRO A 505 -23.18 20.66 37.36
CA PRO A 505 -22.69 21.16 38.63
C PRO A 505 -23.64 20.63 39.69
N HIS A 506 -23.14 19.71 40.53
CA HIS A 506 -23.90 19.17 41.64
C HIS A 506 -24.39 20.38 42.43
N THR A 507 -25.64 20.76 42.22
CA THR A 507 -26.28 21.83 42.96
C THR A 507 -26.23 21.32 44.38
N PRO A 508 -25.50 21.98 45.30
CA PRO A 508 -25.31 21.45 46.64
C PRO A 508 -26.71 21.27 47.22
N GLY A 509 -27.16 20.01 47.24
CA GLY A 509 -28.51 19.67 47.61
C GLY A 509 -28.74 20.22 49.00
N ASN A 510 -29.78 21.04 49.12
CA ASN A 510 -30.32 21.51 50.39
C ASN A 510 -30.18 20.39 51.41
N ARG A 511 -29.18 20.47 52.29
CA ARG A 511 -29.09 19.57 53.43
C ARG A 511 -30.42 19.77 54.16
N PRO A 512 -31.28 18.75 54.31
CA PRO A 512 -32.43 18.88 55.17
C PRO A 512 -31.88 19.26 56.54
N SER A 513 -32.29 20.43 57.02
CA SER A 513 -32.02 20.89 58.37
C SER A 513 -32.61 19.86 59.32
N SER A 514 -31.77 18.97 59.85
CA SER A 514 -32.13 18.09 60.94
C SER A 514 -32.28 18.95 62.20
N SER A 515 -33.53 19.24 62.53
CA SER A 515 -33.98 19.73 63.85
C SER A 515 -33.94 18.61 64.88
#